data_AF-A0A6N7M9I1-F1
#
_entry.id   AF-A0A6N7M9I1-F1
#
_cell.length_a   1.000
_cell.length_b   1.000
_cell.length_c   1.000
_cell.angle_alpha   90.00
_cell.angle_beta   90.00
_cell.angle_gamma   90.00
#
_symmetry.space_group_name_H-M   'P 1'
#
loop_
_entity.id
_entity.type
_entity.pdbx_description
1 polymer ?
#
loop_
_entity_poly.entity_id
_entity_poly.type
_entity_poly.pdbx_seq_one_letter_code
_entity_poly.pdbx_strand_id
1 'polypeptide(L)'
;MKANKLVFSTIVNTIINNYMIRHIVSSQLDKFIYNRVVVDKVSDIHLANIKIFQFISAILNTAKINLDKGYVSPKVLHKLINMLTGGEFKITKEQKMDDLQVKFKEKYKQYPPLFIVLSPTQVCNLKCQNCYSSSDRTTKQSLPYNIVDKIMDDVYYLLGSKFIVISGGEPFMYRSNGKTLFNIFEKYNDVFFLIYTNGTLITPDVADRLAKLGNVTPAVSVEGFEEDTDNRRGKGVHKKILASFENLRKTGVPFGISVTATSKNVNVLLSEKFYDYYFDELGASYMWQFQIMPIGRIKETFDRVVNPTDRVKLYRIWEKLLSEKKYPVADFWNSGVLSGGCIAYGRWNGYLYIDWNGNIMPCVFVPYYVDNIIELYNKGKTLGDAILSDFIKNGQKWQYEYFNCHKNGLMPCSIRDHYDNFRKNILSKSAIGENIEAEEILHSSEYYEFMKKYDKELKLLTDKIWENEYLKNGEKPIQ
;
A
#
# COMPACT_ATOMS: atom_id res chain seq x y z
N MET A 1 22.87 -16.91 -7.31
CA MET A 1 21.60 -16.19 -7.58
C MET A 1 20.60 -16.96 -8.45
N LYS A 2 20.96 -17.45 -9.66
CA LYS A 2 20.05 -18.26 -10.51
C LYS A 2 19.53 -19.54 -9.82
N ALA A 3 20.41 -20.27 -9.13
CA ALA A 3 20.04 -21.46 -8.36
C ALA A 3 19.00 -21.17 -7.26
N ASN A 4 19.14 -20.04 -6.54
CA ASN A 4 18.22 -19.67 -5.47
C ASN A 4 16.83 -19.28 -6.00
N LYS A 5 16.78 -18.60 -7.14
CA LYS A 5 15.50 -18.28 -7.81
C LYS A 5 14.79 -19.55 -8.26
N LEU A 6 15.54 -20.50 -8.84
CA LEU A 6 15.00 -21.79 -9.27
C LEU A 6 14.49 -22.61 -8.08
N VAL A 7 15.22 -22.63 -6.95
CA VAL A 7 14.80 -23.32 -5.73
C VAL A 7 13.51 -22.70 -5.19
N PHE A 8 13.45 -21.38 -5.02
CA PHE A 8 12.25 -20.69 -4.54
C PHE A 8 11.05 -20.93 -5.46
N SER A 9 11.21 -20.76 -6.78
CA SER A 9 10.12 -20.99 -7.74
C SER A 9 9.65 -22.43 -7.74
N THR A 10 10.55 -23.40 -7.61
CA THR A 10 10.20 -24.83 -7.57
C THR A 10 9.42 -25.17 -6.31
N ILE A 11 9.86 -24.68 -5.15
CA ILE A 11 9.17 -24.84 -3.86
C ILE A 11 7.76 -24.23 -3.93
N VAL A 12 7.65 -22.99 -4.41
CA VAL A 12 6.37 -22.29 -4.53
C VAL A 12 5.42 -23.00 -5.51
N ASN A 13 5.90 -23.43 -6.68
CA ASN A 13 5.09 -24.20 -7.63
C ASN A 13 4.62 -25.53 -7.03
N THR A 14 5.45 -26.19 -6.22
CA THR A 14 5.07 -27.44 -5.54
C THR A 14 3.96 -27.20 -4.53
N ILE A 15 4.06 -26.13 -3.73
CA ILE A 15 3.03 -25.71 -2.78
C ILE A 15 1.70 -25.46 -3.50
N ILE A 16 1.73 -24.76 -4.63
CA ILE A 16 0.48 -24.41 -5.32
C ILE A 16 -0.19 -25.65 -5.94
N ASN A 17 0.59 -26.53 -6.57
CA ASN A 17 0.04 -27.64 -7.37
C ASN A 17 -0.22 -28.93 -6.58
N ASN A 18 0.39 -29.13 -5.41
CA ASN A 18 0.33 -30.42 -4.72
C ASN A 18 -0.23 -30.27 -3.30
N TYR A 19 -1.51 -30.61 -3.12
CA TYR A 19 -2.20 -30.56 -1.82
C TYR A 19 -1.50 -31.43 -0.74
N MET A 20 -1.13 -32.68 -1.07
CA MET A 20 -0.57 -33.63 -0.10
C MET A 20 0.81 -33.19 0.44
N ILE A 21 1.62 -32.54 -0.40
CA ILE A 21 3.00 -32.18 -0.07
C ILE A 21 3.11 -30.73 0.45
N ARG A 22 2.08 -29.90 0.23
CA ARG A 22 2.01 -28.47 0.58
C ARG A 22 2.45 -28.17 2.01
N HIS A 23 1.95 -28.91 2.99
CA HIS A 23 2.25 -28.69 4.41
C HIS A 23 3.70 -29.00 4.77
N ILE A 24 4.30 -30.04 4.16
CA ILE A 24 5.70 -30.41 4.39
C ILE A 24 6.62 -29.33 3.81
N VAL A 25 6.37 -28.94 2.56
CA VAL A 25 7.21 -28.00 1.81
C VAL A 25 7.11 -26.56 2.34
N SER A 26 5.97 -26.18 2.95
CA SER A 26 5.80 -24.87 3.59
C SER A 26 6.84 -24.62 4.69
N SER A 27 7.17 -25.64 5.50
CA SER A 27 8.17 -25.51 6.57
C SER A 27 9.58 -25.24 6.02
N GLN A 28 9.91 -25.84 4.87
CA GLN A 28 11.18 -25.62 4.18
C GLN A 28 11.24 -24.22 3.55
N LEU A 29 10.12 -23.72 3.04
CA LEU A 29 10.02 -22.36 2.52
C LEU A 29 10.22 -21.31 3.62
N ASP A 30 9.58 -21.48 4.78
CA ASP A 30 9.81 -20.60 5.94
C ASP A 30 11.29 -20.58 6.35
N LYS A 31 11.93 -21.76 6.44
CA LYS A 31 13.37 -21.86 6.75
C LYS A 31 14.24 -21.15 5.70
N PHE A 32 13.90 -21.31 4.42
CA PHE A 32 14.61 -20.63 3.33
C PHE A 32 14.48 -19.10 3.45
N ILE A 33 13.28 -18.58 3.71
CA ILE A 33 13.04 -17.13 3.83
C ILE A 33 13.71 -16.59 5.09
N TYR A 34 13.64 -17.31 6.21
CA TYR A 34 14.33 -16.92 7.45
C TYR A 34 15.82 -16.73 7.21
N ASN A 35 16.48 -17.69 6.55
CA ASN A 35 17.91 -17.56 6.24
C ASN A 35 18.17 -16.33 5.35
N ARG A 36 17.32 -16.05 4.37
CA ARG A 36 17.50 -14.90 3.45
C ARG A 36 17.23 -13.54 4.07
N VAL A 37 16.30 -13.47 4.99
CA VAL A 37 15.86 -12.19 5.55
C VAL A 37 16.61 -11.90 6.84
N VAL A 38 16.70 -12.90 7.72
CA VAL A 38 17.22 -12.75 9.08
C VAL A 38 18.71 -13.07 9.16
N VAL A 39 19.17 -14.17 8.57
CA VAL A 39 20.59 -14.57 8.61
C VAL A 39 21.44 -13.73 7.66
N ASP A 40 21.00 -13.55 6.41
CA ASP A 40 21.70 -12.70 5.41
C ASP A 40 21.54 -11.18 5.68
N LYS A 41 20.77 -10.79 6.72
CA LYS A 41 20.53 -9.42 7.20
C LYS A 41 20.14 -8.43 6.08
N VAL A 42 18.85 -8.40 5.72
CA VAL A 42 18.33 -7.41 4.75
C VAL A 42 18.33 -5.98 5.28
N SER A 43 18.22 -5.81 6.60
CA SER A 43 18.43 -4.58 7.36
C SER A 43 19.48 -4.80 8.44
N ASP A 44 20.14 -3.74 8.89
CA ASP A 44 21.08 -3.79 10.02
C ASP A 44 20.35 -3.97 11.37
N ILE A 45 19.03 -3.81 11.40
CA ILE A 45 18.20 -3.98 12.59
C ILE A 45 17.60 -5.39 12.63
N HIS A 46 18.07 -6.24 13.56
CA HIS A 46 17.67 -7.65 13.64
C HIS A 46 16.16 -7.85 13.82
N LEU A 47 15.52 -7.10 14.72
CA LEU A 47 14.08 -7.21 14.94
C LEU A 47 13.27 -6.80 13.69
N ALA A 48 13.74 -5.81 12.93
CA ALA A 48 13.11 -5.46 11.65
C ALA A 48 13.17 -6.63 10.66
N ASN A 49 14.31 -7.34 10.57
CA ASN A 49 14.41 -8.56 9.76
C ASN A 49 13.44 -9.65 10.20
N ILE A 50 13.26 -9.85 11.52
CA ILE A 50 12.25 -10.79 12.05
C ILE A 50 10.85 -10.39 11.59
N LYS A 51 10.47 -9.11 11.70
CA LYS A 51 9.14 -8.64 11.27
C LYS A 51 8.93 -8.82 9.77
N ILE A 52 9.95 -8.55 8.95
CA ILE A 52 9.90 -8.79 7.49
C ILE A 52 9.67 -10.28 7.21
N PHE A 53 10.41 -11.17 7.89
CA PHE A 53 10.21 -12.62 7.76
C PHE A 53 8.78 -13.03 8.15
N GLN A 54 8.30 -12.57 9.30
CA GLN A 54 6.95 -12.89 9.80
C GLN A 54 5.87 -12.43 8.82
N PHE A 55 6.01 -11.23 8.25
CA PHE A 55 5.07 -10.72 7.25
C PHE A 55 5.06 -11.57 5.96
N ILE A 56 6.23 -11.93 5.42
CA ILE A 56 6.31 -12.79 4.24
C ILE A 56 5.74 -14.19 4.53
N SER A 57 6.07 -14.76 5.70
CA SER A 57 5.52 -16.06 6.14
C SER A 57 4.00 -16.00 6.28
N ALA A 58 3.44 -14.90 6.78
CA ALA A 58 2.00 -14.68 6.89
C ALA A 58 1.30 -14.61 5.51
N ILE A 59 1.90 -13.94 4.52
CA ILE A 59 1.40 -13.94 3.12
C ILE A 59 1.35 -15.36 2.57
N LEU A 60 2.41 -16.14 2.77
CA LEU A 60 2.47 -17.51 2.26
C LEU A 60 1.49 -18.43 2.99
N ASN A 61 1.34 -18.25 4.30
CA ASN A 61 0.41 -19.02 5.12
C ASN A 61 -1.06 -18.79 4.70
N THR A 62 -1.45 -17.54 4.48
CA THR A 62 -2.82 -17.22 4.02
C THR A 62 -3.07 -17.67 2.58
N ALA A 63 -2.10 -17.52 1.68
CA ALA A 63 -2.18 -18.07 0.32
C ALA A 63 -2.40 -19.59 0.35
N LYS A 64 -1.67 -20.30 1.21
CA LYS A 64 -1.81 -21.75 1.43
C LYS A 64 -3.23 -22.11 1.93
N ILE A 65 -3.70 -21.45 2.99
CA ILE A 65 -5.04 -21.69 3.56
C ILE A 65 -6.14 -21.44 2.53
N ASN A 66 -6.05 -20.35 1.77
CA ASN A 66 -7.05 -20.02 0.76
C ASN A 66 -7.01 -20.96 -0.46
N LEU A 67 -5.85 -21.53 -0.79
CA LEU A 67 -5.77 -22.63 -1.75
C LEU A 67 -6.42 -23.91 -1.21
N ASP A 68 -6.20 -24.26 0.07
CA ASP A 68 -6.79 -25.45 0.71
C ASP A 68 -8.33 -25.36 0.75
N LYS A 69 -8.86 -24.16 1.04
CA LYS A 69 -10.29 -23.87 1.03
C LYS A 69 -10.91 -23.77 -0.37
N GLY A 70 -10.09 -23.78 -1.43
CA GLY A 70 -10.55 -23.55 -2.80
C GLY A 70 -11.01 -22.11 -3.09
N TYR A 71 -10.70 -21.16 -2.20
CA TYR A 71 -11.05 -19.75 -2.34
C TYR A 71 -10.19 -19.01 -3.35
N VAL A 72 -8.98 -19.52 -3.60
CA VAL A 72 -8.04 -18.98 -4.58
C VAL A 72 -7.72 -20.05 -5.61
N SER A 73 -7.78 -19.66 -6.89
CA SER A 73 -7.44 -20.54 -7.99
C SER A 73 -5.92 -20.71 -8.09
N PRO A 74 -5.40 -21.96 -8.19
CA PRO A 74 -3.99 -22.21 -8.50
C PRO A 74 -3.50 -21.45 -9.73
N LYS A 75 -4.33 -21.33 -10.78
CA LYS A 75 -3.98 -20.64 -12.02
C LYS A 75 -3.77 -19.14 -11.79
N VAL A 76 -4.69 -18.50 -11.08
CA VAL A 76 -4.59 -17.07 -10.75
C VAL A 76 -3.38 -16.82 -9.87
N LEU A 77 -3.16 -17.64 -8.85
CA LEU A 77 -2.03 -17.50 -7.95
C LEU A 77 -0.67 -17.68 -8.65
N HIS A 78 -0.52 -18.67 -9.54
CA HIS A 78 0.70 -18.82 -10.36
C HIS A 78 0.96 -17.57 -11.19
N LYS A 79 -0.07 -17.04 -11.85
CA LYS A 79 0.05 -15.84 -12.67
C LYS A 79 0.53 -14.64 -11.83
N LEU A 80 -0.07 -14.42 -10.65
CA LEU A 80 0.36 -13.38 -9.71
C LEU A 80 1.81 -13.55 -9.24
N ILE A 81 2.19 -14.75 -8.82
CA ILE A 81 3.55 -15.05 -8.34
C ILE A 81 4.57 -14.84 -9.47
N ASN A 82 4.25 -15.25 -10.70
CA ASN A 82 5.14 -15.05 -11.84
C ASN A 82 5.36 -13.56 -12.13
N MET A 83 4.33 -12.71 -11.99
CA MET A 83 4.51 -11.26 -12.12
C MET A 83 5.35 -10.68 -10.99
N LEU A 84 5.06 -11.04 -9.74
CA LEU A 84 5.78 -10.51 -8.56
C LEU A 84 7.25 -10.98 -8.50
N THR A 85 7.53 -12.25 -8.82
CA THR A 85 8.87 -12.87 -8.76
C THR A 85 9.65 -12.76 -10.07
N GLY A 86 8.95 -12.53 -11.18
CA GLY A 86 9.50 -12.23 -12.50
C GLY A 86 10.03 -10.79 -12.58
N GLY A 87 9.28 -9.82 -12.03
CA GLY A 87 9.61 -8.41 -12.05
C GLY A 87 10.53 -7.94 -10.92
N GLU A 88 10.16 -8.12 -9.64
CA GLU A 88 10.63 -7.17 -8.61
C GLU A 88 10.92 -7.75 -7.20
N PHE A 89 10.34 -8.89 -6.80
CA PHE A 89 10.64 -9.53 -5.51
C PHE A 89 11.96 -10.33 -5.56
N LYS A 90 13.11 -9.63 -5.56
CA LYS A 90 14.43 -10.24 -5.34
C LYS A 90 14.90 -9.94 -3.92
N ILE A 91 14.83 -10.96 -3.05
CA ILE A 91 15.11 -10.90 -1.60
C ILE A 91 16.63 -10.87 -1.29
N THR A 92 17.45 -10.15 -2.06
CA THR A 92 18.91 -10.10 -1.81
C THR A 92 19.53 -8.73 -2.14
N LYS A 93 20.55 -8.32 -1.37
CA LYS A 93 21.33 -7.07 -1.50
C LYS A 93 21.98 -6.87 -2.89
N GLU A 94 22.22 -7.93 -3.66
CA GLU A 94 22.83 -7.86 -4.99
C GLU A 94 21.76 -7.75 -6.09
N GLN A 95 21.28 -6.53 -6.36
CA GLN A 95 20.39 -6.26 -7.49
C GLN A 95 21.19 -6.13 -8.79
N LYS A 96 20.95 -7.01 -9.77
CA LYS A 96 21.17 -6.65 -11.17
C LYS A 96 20.00 -5.76 -11.60
N MET A 97 20.30 -4.47 -11.81
CA MET A 97 19.37 -3.51 -12.38
C MET A 97 18.94 -3.97 -13.78
N ASP A 98 17.67 -3.77 -14.13
CA ASP A 98 17.21 -3.93 -15.51
C ASP A 98 17.74 -2.78 -16.39
N ASP A 99 17.86 -3.02 -17.69
CA ASP A 99 18.42 -2.06 -18.66
C ASP A 99 17.62 -0.74 -18.65
N LEU A 100 16.30 -0.80 -18.43
CA LEU A 100 15.45 0.38 -18.31
C LEU A 100 15.79 1.20 -17.06
N GLN A 101 16.03 0.55 -15.92
CA GLN A 101 16.38 1.22 -14.67
C GLN A 101 17.78 1.84 -14.74
N VAL A 102 18.71 1.22 -15.47
CA VAL A 102 20.04 1.79 -15.75
C VAL A 102 19.90 3.06 -16.57
N LYS A 103 19.15 3.01 -17.68
CA LYS A 103 18.88 4.19 -18.52
C LYS A 103 18.19 5.30 -17.74
N PHE A 104 17.23 4.95 -16.88
CA PHE A 104 16.56 5.90 -16.00
C PHE A 104 17.56 6.60 -15.08
N LYS A 105 18.41 5.82 -14.40
CA LYS A 105 19.45 6.36 -13.50
C LYS A 105 20.47 7.22 -14.23
N GLU A 106 20.87 6.85 -15.44
CA GLU A 106 21.78 7.66 -16.26
C GLU A 106 21.17 9.01 -16.60
N LYS A 107 19.88 9.05 -16.97
CA LYS A 107 19.14 10.26 -17.35
C LYS A 107 18.82 11.16 -16.15
N TYR A 108 18.24 10.61 -15.09
CA TYR A 108 17.70 11.39 -13.96
C TYR A 108 18.64 11.47 -12.75
N LYS A 109 19.77 10.75 -12.77
CA LYS A 109 20.72 10.62 -11.64
C LYS A 109 20.06 10.10 -10.36
N GLN A 110 18.91 9.43 -10.51
CA GLN A 110 18.14 8.82 -9.44
C GLN A 110 17.59 7.47 -9.91
N TYR A 111 17.29 6.62 -8.97
CA TYR A 111 16.59 5.37 -9.24
C TYR A 111 15.09 5.63 -9.46
N PRO A 112 14.44 4.95 -10.41
CA PRO A 112 13.00 5.09 -10.62
C PRO A 112 12.21 4.56 -9.41
N PRO A 113 10.99 5.05 -9.14
CA PRO A 113 10.09 4.43 -8.17
C PRO A 113 9.74 3.01 -8.57
N LEU A 114 9.45 2.19 -7.57
CA LEU A 114 9.06 0.80 -7.76
C LEU A 114 7.69 0.68 -8.41
N PHE A 115 6.77 1.58 -8.05
CA PHE A 115 5.41 1.60 -8.59
C PHE A 115 4.83 3.01 -8.52
N ILE A 116 3.63 3.19 -9.06
CA ILE A 116 2.82 4.38 -8.82
C ILE A 116 1.49 4.01 -8.19
N VAL A 117 0.89 4.97 -7.50
CA VAL A 117 -0.53 4.96 -7.17
C VAL A 117 -1.24 5.86 -8.17
N LEU A 118 -2.25 5.35 -8.88
CA LEU A 118 -3.03 6.10 -9.85
C LEU A 118 -4.50 6.13 -9.43
N SER A 119 -5.07 7.33 -9.34
CA SER A 119 -6.49 7.58 -9.15
C SER A 119 -7.09 8.16 -10.44
N PRO A 120 -7.55 7.33 -11.38
CA PRO A 120 -7.95 7.82 -12.71
C PRO A 120 -9.30 8.57 -12.70
N THR A 121 -10.08 8.48 -11.61
CA THR A 121 -11.37 9.17 -11.45
C THR A 121 -11.55 9.66 -10.03
N GLN A 122 -12.28 10.77 -9.85
CA GLN A 122 -12.82 11.18 -8.56
C GLN A 122 -14.24 10.64 -8.32
N VAL A 123 -14.88 10.08 -9.35
CA VAL A 123 -16.30 9.66 -9.34
C VAL A 123 -16.45 8.46 -8.42
N CYS A 124 -17.39 8.52 -7.47
CA CYS A 124 -17.69 7.41 -6.57
C CYS A 124 -19.19 7.20 -6.42
N ASN A 125 -19.62 5.94 -6.35
CA ASN A 125 -21.02 5.61 -6.12
C ASN A 125 -21.46 5.72 -4.64
N LEU A 126 -20.52 5.96 -3.72
CA LEU A 126 -20.77 6.16 -2.28
C LEU A 126 -20.40 7.59 -1.84
N LYS A 127 -20.89 8.00 -0.66
CA LYS A 127 -20.58 9.30 -0.04
C LYS A 127 -20.11 9.13 1.41
N CYS A 128 -19.02 8.39 1.63
CA CYS A 128 -18.53 8.06 2.97
C CYS A 128 -18.26 9.30 3.86
N GLN A 129 -18.61 9.28 5.15
CA GLN A 129 -18.54 10.47 6.03
C GLN A 129 -17.17 11.21 6.02
N ASN A 130 -16.06 10.47 5.97
CA ASN A 130 -14.70 11.00 6.08
C ASN A 130 -13.81 10.50 4.94
N CYS A 131 -14.20 10.82 3.71
CA CYS A 131 -13.45 10.45 2.51
C CYS A 131 -12.32 11.45 2.27
N TYR A 132 -11.08 10.94 2.20
CA TYR A 132 -9.88 11.77 1.97
C TYR A 132 -9.92 12.49 0.62
N SER A 133 -10.52 11.86 -0.40
CA SER A 133 -10.58 12.39 -1.78
C SER A 133 -11.81 13.27 -2.04
N SER A 134 -12.66 13.48 -1.02
CA SER A 134 -13.95 14.17 -1.15
C SER A 134 -14.85 13.63 -2.28
N SER A 135 -14.67 12.37 -2.67
CA SER A 135 -15.39 11.72 -3.77
C SER A 135 -16.84 11.40 -3.42
N ASP A 136 -17.75 11.61 -4.37
CA ASP A 136 -19.12 11.10 -4.36
C ASP A 136 -19.71 11.03 -5.79
N ARG A 137 -21.04 10.93 -5.91
CA ARG A 137 -21.71 10.82 -7.22
C ARG A 137 -21.75 12.14 -8.00
N THR A 138 -21.43 13.26 -7.36
CA THR A 138 -21.49 14.62 -7.92
C THR A 138 -20.15 15.08 -8.47
N THR A 139 -19.06 14.43 -8.07
CA THR A 139 -17.74 14.64 -8.68
C THR A 139 -17.75 14.15 -10.12
N LYS A 140 -16.96 14.80 -10.99
CA LYS A 140 -16.99 14.57 -12.45
C LYS A 140 -15.61 14.37 -13.06
N GLN A 141 -14.56 14.64 -12.28
CA GLN A 141 -13.19 14.66 -12.73
C GLN A 141 -12.72 13.23 -13.00
N SER A 142 -12.14 13.02 -14.17
CA SER A 142 -11.50 11.76 -14.57
C SER A 142 -10.43 12.06 -15.60
N LEU A 143 -9.31 11.35 -15.53
CA LEU A 143 -8.27 11.43 -16.54
C LEU A 143 -8.80 10.90 -17.88
N PRO A 144 -8.50 11.58 -19.00
CA PRO A 144 -8.72 11.01 -20.33
C PRO A 144 -8.01 9.66 -20.48
N TYR A 145 -8.63 8.70 -21.17
CA TYR A 145 -8.07 7.35 -21.32
C TYR A 145 -6.66 7.36 -21.91
N ASN A 146 -6.39 8.23 -22.89
CA ASN A 146 -5.08 8.35 -23.51
C ASN A 146 -4.00 8.87 -22.53
N ILE A 147 -4.39 9.65 -21.51
CA ILE A 147 -3.46 10.06 -20.45
C ILE A 147 -3.18 8.89 -19.51
N VAL A 148 -4.21 8.13 -19.11
CA VAL A 148 -4.03 6.90 -18.32
C VAL A 148 -3.13 5.91 -19.04
N ASP A 149 -3.38 5.66 -20.32
CA ASP A 149 -2.58 4.77 -21.16
C ASP A 149 -1.13 5.24 -21.28
N LYS A 150 -0.90 6.55 -21.41
CA LYS A 150 0.45 7.13 -21.48
C LYS A 150 1.20 7.04 -20.14
N ILE A 151 0.50 7.19 -19.01
CA ILE A 151 1.08 6.95 -17.67
C ILE A 151 1.51 5.49 -17.55
N MET A 152 0.69 4.56 -18.04
CA MET A 152 1.03 3.14 -18.05
C MET A 152 2.27 2.86 -18.91
N ASP A 153 2.43 3.52 -20.05
CA ASP A 153 3.63 3.43 -20.88
C ASP A 153 4.87 3.95 -20.14
N ASP A 154 4.78 5.06 -19.40
CA ASP A 154 5.90 5.54 -18.58
C ASP A 154 6.24 4.51 -17.48
N VAL A 155 5.26 3.94 -16.78
CA VAL A 155 5.52 2.92 -15.76
C VAL A 155 6.22 1.70 -16.37
N TYR A 156 5.71 1.22 -17.50
CA TYR A 156 6.20 -0.01 -18.13
C TYR A 156 7.56 0.18 -18.80
N TYR A 157 7.71 1.20 -19.65
CA TYR A 157 8.89 1.37 -20.52
C TYR A 157 9.93 2.35 -19.99
N LEU A 158 9.54 3.29 -19.12
CA LEU A 158 10.49 4.25 -18.54
C LEU A 158 10.96 3.81 -17.16
N LEU A 159 10.04 3.43 -16.27
CA LEU A 159 10.41 2.98 -14.92
C LEU A 159 10.87 1.51 -14.90
N GLY A 160 10.42 0.71 -15.87
CA GLY A 160 10.65 -0.73 -15.88
C GLY A 160 9.86 -1.46 -14.78
N SER A 161 8.72 -0.90 -14.37
CA SER A 161 7.90 -1.41 -13.27
C SER A 161 6.77 -2.31 -13.77
N LYS A 162 6.48 -3.36 -12.99
CA LYS A 162 5.41 -4.34 -13.22
C LYS A 162 4.37 -4.35 -12.10
N PHE A 163 4.35 -3.31 -11.27
CA PHE A 163 3.39 -3.18 -10.19
C PHE A 163 2.76 -1.79 -10.20
N ILE A 164 1.43 -1.74 -10.10
CA ILE A 164 0.68 -0.49 -9.99
C ILE A 164 -0.43 -0.66 -8.96
N VAL A 165 -0.67 0.41 -8.21
CA VAL A 165 -1.80 0.52 -7.31
C VAL A 165 -2.82 1.46 -7.93
N ILE A 166 -4.07 1.03 -8.03
CA ILE A 166 -5.19 1.87 -8.47
C ILE A 166 -6.05 2.24 -7.27
N SER A 167 -6.38 3.53 -7.17
CA SER A 167 -7.30 4.09 -6.17
C SER A 167 -8.27 5.05 -6.87
N GLY A 168 -8.87 5.98 -6.12
CA GLY A 168 -9.52 7.18 -6.65
C GLY A 168 -10.96 6.99 -7.06
N GLY A 169 -11.81 7.86 -6.49
CA GLY A 169 -13.24 7.64 -6.52
C GLY A 169 -13.55 6.18 -6.17
N GLU A 170 -14.38 5.56 -6.99
CA GLU A 170 -14.45 4.11 -7.11
C GLU A 170 -13.82 3.68 -8.45
N PRO A 171 -12.72 2.91 -8.47
CA PRO A 171 -12.03 2.55 -9.72
C PRO A 171 -12.93 1.91 -10.78
N PHE A 172 -13.90 1.06 -10.37
CA PHE A 172 -14.82 0.43 -11.31
C PHE A 172 -15.83 1.41 -11.95
N MET A 173 -15.93 2.64 -11.45
CA MET A 173 -16.69 3.74 -12.07
C MET A 173 -15.91 4.46 -13.19
N TYR A 174 -14.60 4.26 -13.32
CA TYR A 174 -13.81 4.95 -14.34
C TYR A 174 -14.31 4.64 -15.75
N ARG A 175 -14.69 5.68 -16.49
CA ARG A 175 -15.10 5.64 -17.90
C ARG A 175 -14.49 6.83 -18.63
N SER A 176 -13.85 6.58 -19.77
CA SER A 176 -13.36 7.64 -20.66
C SER A 176 -13.34 7.15 -22.10
N ASN A 177 -14.01 7.87 -23.01
CA ASN A 177 -14.11 7.52 -24.44
C ASN A 177 -14.53 6.07 -24.70
N GLY A 178 -15.54 5.59 -23.97
CA GLY A 178 -16.07 4.21 -24.09
C GLY A 178 -15.17 3.13 -23.47
N LYS A 179 -14.03 3.49 -22.88
CA LYS A 179 -13.09 2.56 -22.26
C LYS A 179 -13.17 2.60 -20.74
N THR A 180 -12.70 1.51 -20.13
CA THR A 180 -12.67 1.29 -18.68
C THR A 180 -11.28 0.84 -18.25
N LEU A 181 -11.07 0.68 -16.94
CA LEU A 181 -9.83 0.09 -16.43
C LEU A 181 -9.59 -1.35 -16.92
N PHE A 182 -10.62 -2.11 -17.28
CA PHE A 182 -10.41 -3.43 -17.86
C PHE A 182 -9.61 -3.39 -19.16
N ASN A 183 -9.75 -2.33 -19.97
CA ASN A 183 -8.95 -2.18 -21.18
C ASN A 183 -7.46 -1.98 -20.85
N ILE A 184 -7.14 -1.33 -19.72
CA ILE A 184 -5.77 -1.20 -19.21
C ILE A 184 -5.26 -2.57 -18.71
N PHE A 185 -6.06 -3.30 -17.93
CA PHE A 185 -5.66 -4.61 -17.41
C PHE A 185 -5.43 -5.64 -18.53
N GLU A 186 -6.22 -5.56 -19.60
CA GLU A 186 -6.09 -6.38 -20.82
C GLU A 186 -4.83 -6.02 -21.61
N LYS A 187 -4.54 -4.72 -21.80
CA LYS A 187 -3.36 -4.24 -22.54
C LYS A 187 -2.06 -4.56 -21.82
N TYR A 188 -2.00 -4.36 -20.50
CA TYR A 188 -0.81 -4.59 -19.67
C TYR A 188 -0.98 -5.86 -18.82
N ASN A 189 -1.21 -7.00 -19.49
CA ASN A 189 -1.64 -8.25 -18.85
C ASN A 189 -0.57 -8.96 -17.99
N ASP A 190 0.67 -8.47 -18.04
CA ASP A 190 1.84 -8.90 -17.27
C ASP A 190 2.24 -7.89 -16.18
N VAL A 191 1.46 -6.83 -16.01
CA VAL A 191 1.54 -5.89 -14.88
C VAL A 191 0.56 -6.34 -13.80
N PHE A 192 1.02 -6.38 -12.56
CA PHE A 192 0.19 -6.63 -11.39
C PHE A 192 -0.50 -5.35 -10.92
N PHE A 193 -1.82 -5.41 -10.77
CA PHE A 193 -2.65 -4.31 -10.28
C PHE A 193 -3.24 -4.64 -8.90
N LEU A 194 -2.95 -3.80 -7.92
CA LEU A 194 -3.68 -3.76 -6.64
C LEU A 194 -4.75 -2.66 -6.74
N ILE A 195 -6.01 -2.97 -6.46
CA ILE A 195 -7.10 -1.97 -6.58
C ILE A 195 -7.76 -1.74 -5.23
N TYR A 196 -7.74 -0.51 -4.74
CA TYR A 196 -8.60 -0.10 -3.62
C TYR A 196 -10.01 0.18 -4.12
N THR A 197 -10.98 -0.59 -3.65
CA THR A 197 -12.38 -0.50 -4.07
C THR A 197 -13.31 -0.55 -2.86
N ASN A 198 -14.51 0.02 -2.99
CA ASN A 198 -15.57 -0.15 -2.01
C ASN A 198 -16.31 -1.50 -2.16
N GLY A 199 -15.98 -2.31 -3.18
CA GLY A 199 -16.49 -3.66 -3.40
C GLY A 199 -17.90 -3.75 -3.97
N THR A 200 -18.68 -2.67 -3.91
CA THR A 200 -20.11 -2.70 -4.26
C THR A 200 -20.41 -2.93 -5.74
N LEU A 201 -19.39 -2.80 -6.61
CA LEU A 201 -19.49 -3.02 -8.05
C LEU A 201 -18.85 -4.34 -8.51
N ILE A 202 -18.38 -5.18 -7.58
CA ILE A 202 -17.85 -6.52 -7.89
C ILE A 202 -19.03 -7.50 -8.01
N THR A 203 -19.69 -7.44 -9.17
CA THR A 203 -20.70 -8.42 -9.58
C THR A 203 -20.06 -9.75 -9.98
N PRO A 204 -20.85 -10.83 -10.19
CA PRO A 204 -20.32 -12.07 -10.76
C PRO A 204 -19.55 -11.84 -12.07
N ASP A 205 -20.05 -11.02 -12.99
CA ASP A 205 -19.37 -10.71 -14.26
C ASP A 205 -18.02 -10.00 -14.06
N VAL A 206 -17.95 -9.07 -13.09
CA VAL A 206 -16.70 -8.38 -12.75
C VAL A 206 -15.71 -9.37 -12.17
N ALA A 207 -16.13 -10.23 -11.24
CA ALA A 207 -15.28 -11.27 -10.66
C ALA A 207 -14.76 -12.26 -11.72
N ASP A 208 -15.62 -12.70 -12.64
CA ASP A 208 -15.25 -13.57 -13.77
C ASP A 208 -14.19 -12.93 -14.68
N ARG A 209 -14.33 -11.64 -14.98
CA ARG A 209 -13.33 -10.91 -15.78
C ARG A 209 -12.00 -10.80 -15.03
N LEU A 210 -12.02 -10.50 -13.73
CA LEU A 210 -10.82 -10.45 -12.91
C LEU A 210 -10.12 -11.82 -12.86
N ALA A 211 -10.87 -12.92 -12.77
CA ALA A 211 -10.34 -14.28 -12.80
C ALA A 211 -9.68 -14.63 -14.14
N LYS A 212 -10.33 -14.26 -15.26
CA LYS A 212 -9.78 -14.46 -16.62
C LYS A 212 -8.47 -13.69 -16.82
N LEU A 213 -8.42 -12.46 -16.31
CA LEU A 213 -7.23 -11.61 -16.39
C LEU A 213 -6.11 -12.10 -15.46
N GLY A 214 -6.42 -12.43 -14.22
CA GLY A 214 -5.48 -13.00 -13.23
C GLY A 214 -4.31 -12.08 -12.85
N ASN A 215 -4.35 -10.80 -13.21
CA ASN A 215 -3.33 -9.80 -12.88
C ASN A 215 -3.85 -8.67 -11.96
N VAL A 216 -5.04 -8.83 -11.41
CA VAL A 216 -5.69 -7.81 -10.58
C VAL A 216 -6.10 -8.44 -9.25
N THR A 217 -5.79 -7.77 -8.13
CA THR A 217 -6.32 -8.14 -6.81
C THR A 217 -7.04 -6.95 -6.17
N PRO A 218 -8.31 -7.10 -5.76
CA PRO A 218 -9.02 -6.07 -5.03
C PRO A 218 -8.64 -6.03 -3.54
N ALA A 219 -8.37 -4.84 -3.01
CA ALA A 219 -8.39 -4.52 -1.59
C ALA A 219 -9.73 -3.83 -1.28
N VAL A 220 -10.69 -4.60 -0.78
CA VAL A 220 -12.05 -4.13 -0.53
C VAL A 220 -12.13 -3.40 0.79
N SER A 221 -12.69 -2.20 0.77
CA SER A 221 -12.65 -1.34 1.94
C SER A 221 -13.76 -1.67 2.96
N VAL A 222 -13.38 -1.94 4.21
CA VAL A 222 -14.27 -2.32 5.34
C VAL A 222 -13.82 -1.57 6.60
N GLU A 223 -14.70 -1.33 7.58
CA GLU A 223 -14.30 -0.59 8.80
C GLU A 223 -14.36 -1.38 10.10
N GLY A 224 -14.87 -2.60 10.03
CA GLY A 224 -15.24 -3.41 11.19
C GLY A 224 -16.30 -4.41 10.76
N PHE A 225 -17.31 -4.59 11.60
CA PHE A 225 -18.48 -5.40 11.26
C PHE A 225 -19.53 -4.54 10.51
N GLU A 226 -20.78 -5.01 10.44
CA GLU A 226 -21.86 -4.35 9.72
C GLU A 226 -22.09 -2.92 10.20
N GLU A 227 -22.22 -2.71 11.52
CA GLU A 227 -22.47 -1.40 12.11
C GLU A 227 -21.35 -0.40 11.79
N ASP A 228 -20.08 -0.79 12.00
CA ASP A 228 -18.91 0.06 11.76
C ASP A 228 -18.84 0.50 10.29
N THR A 229 -19.03 -0.47 9.39
CA THR A 229 -18.89 -0.27 7.96
C THR A 229 -20.04 0.58 7.42
N ASP A 230 -21.28 0.26 7.80
CA ASP A 230 -22.47 0.97 7.33
C ASP A 230 -22.54 2.40 7.90
N ASN A 231 -22.11 2.61 9.15
CA ASN A 231 -22.05 3.95 9.75
C ASN A 231 -21.16 4.89 8.93
N ARG A 232 -19.98 4.43 8.50
CA ARG A 232 -19.06 5.26 7.71
C ARG A 232 -19.44 5.34 6.24
N ARG A 233 -19.83 4.22 5.63
CA ARG A 233 -19.93 4.05 4.16
C ARG A 233 -21.35 4.14 3.61
N GLY A 234 -22.36 4.02 4.46
CA GLY A 234 -23.78 4.03 4.12
C GLY A 234 -24.44 2.68 4.39
N LYS A 235 -25.73 2.72 4.73
CA LYS A 235 -26.53 1.55 5.08
C LYS A 235 -26.53 0.49 3.96
N GLY A 236 -26.31 -0.77 4.35
CA GLY A 236 -26.29 -1.94 3.47
C GLY A 236 -25.00 -2.11 2.67
N VAL A 237 -23.96 -1.30 2.90
CA VAL A 237 -22.68 -1.44 2.18
C VAL A 237 -21.93 -2.68 2.65
N HIS A 238 -21.95 -2.99 3.94
CA HIS A 238 -21.32 -4.22 4.46
C HIS A 238 -21.86 -5.49 3.77
N LYS A 239 -23.18 -5.57 3.58
CA LYS A 239 -23.80 -6.72 2.87
C LYS A 239 -23.33 -6.83 1.42
N LYS A 240 -23.17 -5.71 0.72
CA LYS A 240 -22.62 -5.69 -0.64
C LYS A 240 -21.15 -6.12 -0.67
N ILE A 241 -20.38 -5.74 0.35
CA ILE A 241 -18.99 -6.19 0.52
C ILE A 241 -18.94 -7.71 0.71
N LEU A 242 -19.78 -8.30 1.57
CA LEU A 242 -19.82 -9.75 1.75
C LEU A 242 -20.18 -10.49 0.45
N ALA A 243 -21.14 -9.97 -0.32
CA ALA A 243 -21.47 -10.49 -1.65
C ALA A 243 -20.28 -10.41 -2.63
N SER A 244 -19.50 -9.32 -2.58
CA SER A 244 -18.28 -9.21 -3.39
C SER A 244 -17.25 -10.27 -3.05
N PHE A 245 -17.04 -10.57 -1.77
CA PHE A 245 -16.13 -11.64 -1.34
C PHE A 245 -16.59 -13.00 -1.82
N GLU A 246 -17.90 -13.27 -1.77
CA GLU A 246 -18.45 -14.51 -2.30
C GLU A 246 -18.18 -14.66 -3.81
N ASN A 247 -18.40 -13.60 -4.59
CA ASN A 247 -18.12 -13.61 -6.04
C ASN A 247 -16.63 -13.84 -6.33
N LEU A 248 -15.73 -13.23 -5.57
CA LEU A 248 -14.28 -13.38 -5.73
C LEU A 248 -13.82 -14.79 -5.35
N ARG A 249 -14.35 -15.38 -4.27
CA ARG A 249 -14.04 -16.76 -3.88
C ARG A 249 -14.56 -17.77 -4.91
N LYS A 250 -15.78 -17.61 -5.41
CA LYS A 250 -16.37 -18.50 -6.44
C LYS A 250 -15.54 -18.56 -7.72
N THR A 251 -14.87 -17.45 -8.05
CA THR A 251 -14.06 -17.32 -9.26
C THR A 251 -12.56 -17.55 -9.00
N GLY A 252 -12.17 -17.78 -7.73
CA GLY A 252 -10.80 -18.03 -7.32
C GLY A 252 -9.89 -16.81 -7.37
N VAL A 253 -10.44 -15.59 -7.34
CA VAL A 253 -9.67 -14.34 -7.31
C VAL A 253 -9.28 -14.02 -5.86
N PRO A 254 -7.97 -13.94 -5.53
CA PRO A 254 -7.56 -13.50 -4.21
C PRO A 254 -7.91 -12.02 -4.02
N PHE A 255 -8.40 -11.70 -2.83
CA PHE A 255 -8.69 -10.33 -2.41
C PHE A 255 -8.08 -10.06 -1.05
N GLY A 256 -7.88 -8.79 -0.75
CA GLY A 256 -7.59 -8.32 0.59
C GLY A 256 -8.67 -7.37 1.10
N ILE A 257 -8.51 -6.95 2.34
CA ILE A 257 -9.31 -5.88 2.93
C ILE A 257 -8.48 -4.62 3.12
N SER A 258 -9.13 -3.46 3.01
CA SER A 258 -8.53 -2.17 3.36
C SER A 258 -9.35 -1.53 4.46
N VAL A 259 -8.69 -1.16 5.55
CA VAL A 259 -9.35 -0.61 6.75
C VAL A 259 -8.81 0.77 7.03
N THR A 260 -9.69 1.72 7.38
CA THR A 260 -9.23 2.97 7.98
C THR A 260 -9.48 2.94 9.48
N ALA A 261 -8.41 2.86 10.26
CA ALA A 261 -8.42 3.04 11.69
C ALA A 261 -8.78 4.50 12.04
N THR A 262 -9.74 4.64 12.94
CA THR A 262 -10.23 5.87 13.52
C THR A 262 -10.37 5.68 15.03
N SER A 263 -10.49 6.76 15.79
CA SER A 263 -10.85 6.68 17.21
C SER A 263 -12.19 5.96 17.45
N LYS A 264 -13.08 5.89 16.45
CA LYS A 264 -14.43 5.31 16.58
C LYS A 264 -14.45 3.79 16.40
N ASN A 265 -13.52 3.22 15.63
CA ASN A 265 -13.44 1.76 15.40
C ASN A 265 -12.19 1.11 15.99
N VAL A 266 -11.32 1.87 16.68
CA VAL A 266 -10.05 1.31 17.20
C VAL A 266 -10.26 0.11 18.13
N ASN A 267 -11.32 0.11 18.93
CA ASN A 267 -11.62 -1.02 19.81
C ASN A 267 -11.95 -2.32 19.04
N VAL A 268 -12.56 -2.20 17.85
CA VAL A 268 -12.79 -3.33 16.95
C VAL A 268 -11.43 -3.85 16.43
N LEU A 269 -10.55 -2.93 16.03
CA LEU A 269 -9.23 -3.26 15.46
C LEU A 269 -8.21 -3.76 16.50
N LEU A 270 -8.47 -3.54 17.79
CA LEU A 270 -7.71 -4.14 18.89
C LEU A 270 -8.18 -5.56 19.24
N SER A 271 -9.29 -6.02 18.66
CA SER A 271 -9.82 -7.36 18.88
C SER A 271 -9.31 -8.35 17.83
N GLU A 272 -8.73 -9.47 18.26
CA GLU A 272 -8.35 -10.57 17.35
C GLU A 272 -9.54 -11.13 16.56
N LYS A 273 -10.75 -11.07 17.13
CA LYS A 273 -11.98 -11.55 16.49
C LYS A 273 -12.25 -10.88 15.14
N PHE A 274 -11.89 -9.61 14.99
CA PHE A 274 -12.01 -8.91 13.73
C PHE A 274 -11.15 -9.59 12.65
N TYR A 275 -9.89 -9.88 12.98
CA TYR A 275 -8.96 -10.50 12.03
C TYR A 275 -9.32 -11.96 11.76
N ASP A 276 -9.69 -12.72 12.78
CA ASP A 276 -10.15 -14.11 12.64
C ASP A 276 -11.35 -14.18 11.68
N TYR A 277 -12.34 -13.30 11.85
CA TYR A 277 -13.49 -13.22 10.95
C TYR A 277 -13.08 -12.96 9.49
N TYR A 278 -12.24 -11.96 9.22
CA TYR A 278 -11.89 -11.60 7.85
C TYR A 278 -10.90 -12.58 7.18
N PHE A 279 -9.91 -13.09 7.90
CA PHE A 279 -8.91 -14.00 7.35
C PHE A 279 -9.39 -15.45 7.35
N ASP A 280 -9.90 -15.96 8.47
CA ASP A 280 -10.27 -17.37 8.58
C ASP A 280 -11.66 -17.66 8.03
N GLU A 281 -12.67 -16.85 8.35
CA GLU A 281 -14.04 -17.13 7.89
C GLU A 281 -14.25 -16.63 6.45
N LEU A 282 -13.90 -15.37 6.18
CA LEU A 282 -14.18 -14.74 4.89
C LEU A 282 -13.10 -14.98 3.83
N GLY A 283 -11.90 -15.41 4.21
CA GLY A 283 -10.85 -15.76 3.26
C GLY A 283 -10.07 -14.59 2.65
N ALA A 284 -9.95 -13.47 3.37
CA ALA A 284 -9.05 -12.39 2.97
C ALA A 284 -7.60 -12.90 2.88
N SER A 285 -6.88 -12.51 1.84
CA SER A 285 -5.48 -12.91 1.62
C SER A 285 -4.48 -11.93 2.24
N TYR A 286 -4.89 -10.67 2.45
CA TYR A 286 -4.07 -9.62 3.06
C TYR A 286 -4.93 -8.46 3.57
N MET A 287 -4.35 -7.64 4.43
CA MET A 287 -4.99 -6.42 4.93
C MET A 287 -4.05 -5.22 4.84
N TRP A 288 -4.57 -4.13 4.27
CA TRP A 288 -3.96 -2.81 4.33
C TRP A 288 -4.70 -1.96 5.36
N GLN A 289 -4.02 -1.63 6.45
CA GLN A 289 -4.53 -0.71 7.46
C GLN A 289 -3.94 0.68 7.24
N PHE A 290 -4.83 1.65 7.08
CA PHE A 290 -4.52 3.07 7.09
C PHE A 290 -5.09 3.69 8.35
N GLN A 291 -4.50 4.75 8.85
CA GLN A 291 -5.08 5.56 9.92
C GLN A 291 -5.67 6.82 9.29
N ILE A 292 -6.81 7.27 9.79
CA ILE A 292 -7.45 8.48 9.27
C ILE A 292 -6.49 9.66 9.36
N MET A 293 -6.38 10.41 8.27
CA MET A 293 -5.69 11.68 8.20
C MET A 293 -6.74 12.79 8.16
N PRO A 294 -6.56 13.90 8.89
CA PRO A 294 -7.53 15.01 8.94
C PRO A 294 -7.56 15.85 7.65
N ILE A 295 -7.69 15.21 6.49
CA ILE A 295 -7.70 15.82 5.14
C ILE A 295 -9.02 15.52 4.41
N GLY A 296 -9.31 16.25 3.33
CA GLY A 296 -10.56 16.10 2.57
C GLY A 296 -11.79 16.45 3.39
N ARG A 297 -12.86 15.64 3.32
CA ARG A 297 -14.14 15.91 4.02
C ARG A 297 -14.08 15.94 5.55
N ILE A 298 -12.95 15.56 6.16
CA ILE A 298 -12.74 15.59 7.61
C ILE A 298 -11.77 16.68 8.04
N LYS A 299 -11.51 17.70 7.20
CA LYS A 299 -10.67 18.85 7.57
C LYS A 299 -11.08 19.35 8.97
N GLU A 300 -10.07 19.51 9.83
CA GLU A 300 -10.21 20.03 11.21
C GLU A 300 -11.11 19.21 12.16
N THR A 301 -11.57 18.02 11.75
CA THR A 301 -12.33 17.11 12.61
C THR A 301 -11.37 16.09 13.24
N PHE A 302 -10.62 16.56 14.25
CA PHE A 302 -9.55 15.79 14.90
C PHE A 302 -10.05 14.65 15.80
N ASP A 303 -11.32 14.66 16.20
CA ASP A 303 -11.91 13.69 17.14
C ASP A 303 -11.92 12.25 16.60
N ARG A 304 -11.74 12.07 15.29
CA ARG A 304 -11.64 10.76 14.64
C ARG A 304 -10.21 10.27 14.49
N VAL A 305 -9.20 11.13 14.64
CA VAL A 305 -7.80 10.76 14.51
C VAL A 305 -7.44 9.77 15.62
N VAL A 306 -6.81 8.66 15.24
CA VAL A 306 -6.29 7.68 16.20
C VAL A 306 -5.21 8.37 17.05
N ASN A 307 -5.48 8.53 18.35
CA ASN A 307 -4.54 9.17 19.27
C ASN A 307 -3.23 8.36 19.40
N PRO A 308 -2.12 8.99 19.85
CA PRO A 308 -0.82 8.32 19.93
C PRO A 308 -0.80 7.04 20.77
N THR A 309 -1.53 7.01 21.89
CA THR A 309 -1.60 5.83 22.76
C THR A 309 -2.26 4.66 22.06
N ASP A 310 -3.38 4.90 21.39
CA ASP A 310 -4.08 3.88 20.62
C ASP A 310 -3.30 3.43 19.38
N ARG A 311 -2.52 4.33 18.75
CA ARG A 311 -1.58 3.93 17.70
C ARG A 311 -0.54 2.93 18.21
N VAL A 312 -0.02 3.11 19.42
CA VAL A 312 0.90 2.14 20.04
C VAL A 312 0.19 0.82 20.36
N LYS A 313 -1.07 0.84 20.81
CA LYS A 313 -1.86 -0.40 20.97
C LYS A 313 -2.06 -1.12 19.64
N LEU A 314 -2.34 -0.38 18.55
CA LEU A 314 -2.43 -0.94 17.20
C LEU A 314 -1.10 -1.56 16.74
N TYR A 315 0.03 -0.96 17.10
CA TYR A 315 1.35 -1.56 16.88
C TYR A 315 1.49 -2.89 17.64
N ARG A 316 1.10 -2.95 18.92
CA ARG A 316 1.19 -4.19 19.72
C ARG A 316 0.29 -5.31 19.23
N ILE A 317 -0.94 -5.01 18.81
CA ILE A 317 -1.78 -6.04 18.18
C ILE A 317 -1.16 -6.50 16.86
N TRP A 318 -0.66 -5.57 16.02
CA TRP A 318 0.01 -5.91 14.77
C TRP A 318 1.17 -6.89 14.97
N GLU A 319 1.98 -6.73 16.01
CA GLU A 319 3.04 -7.69 16.33
C GLU A 319 2.49 -9.11 16.53
N LYS A 320 1.42 -9.26 17.32
CA LYS A 320 0.76 -10.54 17.57
C LYS A 320 0.15 -11.15 16.30
N LEU A 321 -0.49 -10.32 15.47
CA LEU A 321 -1.07 -10.77 14.20
C LEU A 321 -0.02 -11.38 13.29
N LEU A 322 1.18 -10.81 13.25
CA LEU A 322 2.29 -11.36 12.47
C LEU A 322 2.93 -12.60 13.11
N SER A 323 3.25 -12.54 14.40
CA SER A 323 4.06 -13.57 15.06
C SER A 323 3.26 -14.80 15.49
N GLU A 324 2.03 -14.61 15.96
CA GLU A 324 1.19 -15.66 16.55
C GLU A 324 0.14 -16.14 15.56
N LYS A 325 -0.62 -15.21 14.97
CA LYS A 325 -1.76 -15.52 14.08
C LYS A 325 -1.35 -15.78 12.63
N LYS A 326 -0.18 -15.28 12.22
CA LYS A 326 0.33 -15.30 10.84
C LYS A 326 -0.64 -14.68 9.83
N TYR A 327 -1.25 -13.55 10.19
CA TYR A 327 -2.08 -12.74 9.30
C TYR A 327 -1.26 -11.60 8.67
N PRO A 328 -1.23 -11.48 7.33
CA PRO A 328 -0.47 -10.45 6.64
C PRO A 328 -1.19 -9.11 6.69
N VAL A 329 -1.00 -8.41 7.80
CA VAL A 329 -1.48 -7.04 8.02
C VAL A 329 -0.34 -6.07 7.82
N ALA A 330 -0.50 -5.13 6.90
CA ALA A 330 0.38 -3.99 6.72
C ALA A 330 -0.34 -2.74 7.23
N ASP A 331 0.04 -2.28 8.43
CA ASP A 331 -0.37 -0.99 8.95
C ASP A 331 0.60 0.07 8.43
N PHE A 332 0.13 0.94 7.55
CA PHE A 332 0.98 1.87 6.82
C PHE A 332 1.82 2.79 7.71
N TRP A 333 1.40 3.05 8.96
CA TRP A 333 2.09 3.90 9.91
C TRP A 333 2.81 3.14 11.03
N ASN A 334 2.38 1.93 11.37
CA ASN A 334 3.05 1.10 12.39
C ASN A 334 4.03 0.08 11.82
N SER A 335 3.90 -0.27 10.54
CA SER A 335 4.73 -1.26 9.85
C SER A 335 5.90 -0.64 9.07
N GLY A 336 6.35 0.57 9.42
CA GLY A 336 7.45 1.26 8.72
C GLY A 336 8.74 0.45 8.65
N VAL A 337 8.96 -0.45 9.62
CA VAL A 337 10.11 -1.38 9.64
C VAL A 337 10.08 -2.42 8.52
N LEU A 338 8.89 -2.75 7.98
CA LEU A 338 8.78 -3.69 6.86
C LEU A 338 9.32 -3.10 5.55
N SER A 339 9.21 -1.78 5.39
CA SER A 339 9.56 -1.07 4.16
C SER A 339 10.83 -0.22 4.26
N GLY A 340 11.49 -0.22 5.42
CA GLY A 340 12.62 0.69 5.67
C GLY A 340 12.18 2.16 5.64
N GLY A 341 11.06 2.47 6.32
CA GLY A 341 10.52 3.81 6.47
C GLY A 341 9.48 4.22 5.43
N CYS A 342 9.31 5.53 5.28
CA CYS A 342 8.39 6.15 4.32
C CYS A 342 8.68 5.68 2.89
N ILE A 343 7.65 5.20 2.17
CA ILE A 343 7.78 4.78 0.76
C ILE A 343 7.27 5.82 -0.25
N ALA A 344 7.03 7.06 0.19
CA ALA A 344 6.61 8.17 -0.67
C ALA A 344 7.80 8.78 -1.46
N TYR A 345 7.53 9.89 -2.17
CA TYR A 345 8.53 10.72 -2.85
C TYR A 345 9.32 9.99 -3.95
N GLY A 346 8.73 8.98 -4.56
CA GLY A 346 9.29 8.32 -5.74
C GLY A 346 10.68 7.69 -5.53
N ARG A 347 11.08 7.36 -4.29
CA ARG A 347 12.35 6.67 -4.03
C ARG A 347 12.36 5.27 -4.67
N TRP A 348 13.53 4.67 -4.86
CA TRP A 348 13.73 3.37 -5.55
C TRP A 348 12.72 2.26 -5.22
N ASN A 349 12.41 2.07 -3.93
CA ASN A 349 11.45 1.06 -3.46
C ASN A 349 10.12 1.68 -3.00
N GLY A 350 9.79 2.85 -3.54
CA GLY A 350 8.63 3.66 -3.18
C GLY A 350 7.76 4.01 -4.38
N TYR A 351 6.92 5.04 -4.21
CA TYR A 351 5.94 5.43 -5.20
C TYR A 351 5.72 6.94 -5.30
N LEU A 352 5.04 7.33 -6.39
CA LEU A 352 4.39 8.61 -6.58
C LEU A 352 2.89 8.41 -6.74
N TYR A 353 2.09 9.40 -6.37
CA TYR A 353 0.65 9.41 -6.51
C TYR A 353 0.23 10.36 -7.65
N ILE A 354 -0.69 9.92 -8.51
CA ILE A 354 -1.28 10.73 -9.58
C ILE A 354 -2.80 10.72 -9.43
N ASP A 355 -3.42 11.89 -9.28
CA ASP A 355 -4.87 12.01 -9.15
C ASP A 355 -5.61 12.14 -10.50
N TRP A 356 -6.94 12.24 -10.41
CA TRP A 356 -7.87 12.36 -11.54
C TRP A 356 -7.74 13.68 -12.32
N ASN A 357 -7.02 14.66 -11.79
CA ASN A 357 -6.67 15.92 -12.44
C ASN A 357 -5.27 15.86 -13.08
N GLY A 358 -4.51 14.80 -12.83
CA GLY A 358 -3.14 14.62 -13.29
C GLY A 358 -2.10 15.21 -12.34
N ASN A 359 -2.48 15.64 -11.14
CA ASN A 359 -1.56 16.20 -10.16
C ASN A 359 -0.63 15.11 -9.62
N ILE A 360 0.68 15.38 -9.61
CA ILE A 360 1.69 14.44 -9.12
C ILE A 360 2.06 14.80 -7.69
N MET A 361 1.70 13.92 -6.76
CA MET A 361 1.92 14.07 -5.33
C MET A 361 2.89 13.00 -4.81
N PRO A 362 3.61 13.28 -3.71
CA PRO A 362 4.50 12.28 -3.13
C PRO A 362 3.80 11.04 -2.59
N CYS A 363 2.55 11.19 -2.12
CA CYS A 363 1.78 10.20 -1.37
C CYS A 363 0.30 10.55 -1.45
N VAL A 364 -0.59 9.56 -1.37
CA VAL A 364 -2.05 9.75 -1.33
C VAL A 364 -2.50 10.64 -0.15
N PHE A 365 -1.72 10.65 0.94
CA PHE A 365 -2.00 11.43 2.14
C PHE A 365 -1.26 12.78 2.20
N VAL A 366 -0.54 13.15 1.14
CA VAL A 366 0.13 14.46 1.01
C VAL A 366 -0.62 15.22 -0.09
N PRO A 367 -1.64 16.02 0.27
CA PRO A 367 -2.57 16.60 -0.70
C PRO A 367 -2.00 17.90 -1.31
N TYR A 368 -0.72 17.88 -1.68
CA TYR A 368 -0.01 19.01 -2.25
C TYR A 368 0.81 18.54 -3.44
N TYR A 369 0.86 19.34 -4.50
CA TYR A 369 1.59 18.99 -5.72
C TYR A 369 2.37 20.20 -6.26
N VAL A 370 3.36 19.93 -7.10
CA VAL A 370 4.13 20.93 -7.85
C VAL A 370 4.00 20.67 -9.35
N ASP A 371 4.02 19.40 -9.75
CA ASP A 371 3.92 18.99 -11.15
C ASP A 371 2.55 18.40 -11.48
N ASN A 372 2.13 18.59 -12.73
CA ASN A 372 0.97 17.92 -13.32
C ASN A 372 1.40 17.12 -14.56
N ILE A 373 1.01 15.84 -14.62
CA ILE A 373 1.47 14.91 -15.66
C ILE A 373 1.01 15.30 -17.07
N ILE A 374 -0.18 15.91 -17.19
CA ILE A 374 -0.70 16.37 -18.49
C ILE A 374 0.15 17.52 -19.00
N GLU A 375 0.53 18.46 -18.13
CA GLU A 375 1.42 19.55 -18.49
C GLU A 375 2.82 19.08 -18.86
N LEU A 376 3.36 18.09 -18.12
CA LEU A 376 4.65 17.50 -18.45
C LEU A 376 4.60 16.90 -19.86
N TYR A 377 3.57 16.12 -20.19
CA TYR A 377 3.39 15.56 -21.52
C TYR A 377 3.27 16.62 -22.62
N ASN A 378 2.52 17.70 -22.37
CA ASN A 378 2.40 18.82 -23.33
C ASN A 378 3.75 19.53 -23.58
N LYS A 379 4.66 19.50 -22.61
CA LYS A 379 6.02 20.05 -22.70
C LYS A 379 7.04 19.04 -23.27
N GLY A 380 6.60 17.88 -23.75
CA GLY A 380 7.49 16.81 -24.24
C GLY A 380 8.28 16.11 -23.13
N LYS A 381 7.90 16.31 -21.86
CA LYS A 381 8.48 15.64 -20.70
C LYS A 381 7.72 14.34 -20.39
N THR A 382 8.19 13.61 -19.40
CA THR A 382 7.67 12.30 -18.96
C THR A 382 7.42 12.31 -17.45
N LEU A 383 6.81 11.24 -16.92
CA LEU A 383 6.69 11.04 -15.47
C LEU A 383 8.04 11.12 -14.74
N GLY A 384 9.12 10.64 -15.37
CA GLY A 384 10.46 10.67 -14.76
C GLY A 384 10.95 12.08 -14.44
N ASP A 385 10.49 13.10 -15.18
CA ASP A 385 10.86 14.49 -14.95
C ASP A 385 10.28 15.05 -13.64
N ALA A 386 9.13 14.54 -13.17
CA ALA A 386 8.51 14.95 -11.91
C ALA A 386 9.37 14.59 -10.68
N ILE A 387 10.22 13.55 -10.79
CA ILE A 387 11.14 13.15 -9.72
C ILE A 387 12.16 14.24 -9.41
N LEU A 388 12.45 15.10 -10.38
CA LEU A 388 13.46 16.14 -10.23
C LEU A 388 12.95 17.39 -9.50
N SER A 389 11.67 17.47 -9.17
CA SER A 389 11.13 18.63 -8.46
C SER A 389 11.68 18.73 -7.04
N ASP A 390 11.78 19.97 -6.55
CA ASP A 390 12.33 20.25 -5.22
C ASP A 390 11.51 19.58 -4.12
N PHE A 391 10.18 19.50 -4.28
CA PHE A 391 9.33 18.83 -3.30
C PHE A 391 9.69 17.35 -3.15
N ILE A 392 9.89 16.65 -4.27
CA ILE A 392 10.29 15.24 -4.26
C ILE A 392 11.70 15.07 -3.70
N LYS A 393 12.66 15.88 -4.17
CA LYS A 393 14.06 15.83 -3.69
C LYS A 393 14.19 16.13 -2.20
N ASN A 394 13.45 17.10 -1.67
CA ASN A 394 13.49 17.44 -0.25
C ASN A 394 12.96 16.27 0.60
N GLY A 395 11.89 15.61 0.15
CA GLY A 395 11.35 14.43 0.82
C GLY A 395 12.32 13.23 0.81
N GLN A 396 12.97 12.98 -0.33
CA GLN A 396 14.00 11.95 -0.46
C GLN A 396 15.22 12.23 0.43
N LYS A 397 15.66 13.50 0.50
CA LYS A 397 16.73 13.93 1.40
C LYS A 397 16.35 13.66 2.86
N TRP A 398 15.14 14.04 3.28
CA TRP A 398 14.65 13.74 4.61
C TRP A 398 14.57 12.23 4.89
N GLN A 399 14.09 11.42 3.93
CA GLN A 399 14.06 9.96 4.06
C GLN A 399 15.47 9.40 4.32
N TYR A 400 16.46 9.87 3.56
CA TYR A 400 17.86 9.47 3.74
C TYR A 400 18.37 9.85 5.15
N GLU A 401 18.23 11.12 5.55
CA GLU A 401 18.71 11.63 6.84
C GLU A 401 17.97 11.03 8.05
N TYR A 402 16.74 10.58 7.87
CA TYR A 402 15.95 9.98 8.94
C TYR A 402 16.22 8.48 9.07
N PHE A 403 16.05 7.71 7.99
CA PHE A 403 16.09 6.25 8.07
C PHE A 403 17.50 5.67 7.99
N ASN A 404 18.43 6.28 7.26
CA ASN A 404 19.81 5.77 7.21
C ASN A 404 20.61 6.08 8.49
N CYS A 405 20.12 6.98 9.33
CA CYS A 405 20.67 7.23 10.67
C CYS A 405 19.99 6.37 11.75
N HIS A 406 19.27 5.30 11.38
CA HIS A 406 18.56 4.39 12.27
C HIS A 406 17.63 5.09 13.29
N LYS A 407 17.01 6.21 12.89
CA LYS A 407 16.01 6.89 13.72
C LYS A 407 14.73 6.05 13.82
N ASN A 408 13.81 6.50 14.68
CA ASN A 408 12.63 5.77 15.09
C ASN A 408 11.75 5.29 13.90
N GLY A 409 11.89 4.02 13.53
CA GLY A 409 11.15 3.41 12.43
C GLY A 409 9.64 3.23 12.68
N LEU A 410 9.18 3.46 13.91
CA LEU A 410 7.75 3.49 14.27
C LEU A 410 7.09 4.86 14.02
N MET A 411 7.88 5.86 13.62
CA MET A 411 7.42 7.17 13.16
C MET A 411 7.81 7.39 11.69
N PRO A 412 7.33 6.56 10.75
CA PRO A 412 7.83 6.58 9.37
C PRO A 412 7.29 7.74 8.52
N CYS A 413 6.23 8.44 8.92
CA CYS A 413 5.53 9.33 8.00
C CYS A 413 5.96 10.80 8.14
N SER A 414 6.46 11.40 7.07
CA SER A 414 6.85 12.83 7.07
C SER A 414 5.70 13.77 7.42
N ILE A 415 4.52 13.59 6.84
CA ILE A 415 3.40 14.52 7.06
C ILE A 415 2.61 14.23 8.35
N ARG A 416 2.64 12.99 8.87
CA ARG A 416 1.88 12.62 10.09
C ARG A 416 2.72 12.64 11.35
N ASP A 417 3.99 12.25 11.25
CA ASP A 417 4.85 11.96 12.41
C ASP A 417 5.99 12.99 12.53
N HIS A 418 6.14 13.88 11.54
CA HIS A 418 7.19 14.90 11.45
C HIS A 418 6.66 16.18 10.80
N TYR A 419 5.44 16.60 11.13
CA TYR A 419 4.72 17.65 10.40
C TYR A 419 5.43 19.01 10.41
N ASP A 420 6.06 19.39 11.53
CA ASP A 420 6.85 20.64 11.61
C ASP A 420 8.01 20.66 10.61
N ASN A 421 8.75 19.54 10.53
CA ASN A 421 9.83 19.38 9.57
C ASN A 421 9.29 19.29 8.14
N PHE A 422 8.17 18.60 7.93
CA PHE A 422 7.51 18.55 6.63
C PHE A 422 7.20 19.96 6.12
N ARG A 423 6.58 20.79 6.95
CA ARG A 423 6.19 22.17 6.59
C ARG A 423 7.37 23.10 6.33
N LYS A 424 8.46 22.96 7.09
CA LYS A 424 9.62 23.86 6.99
C LYS A 424 10.62 23.46 5.91
N ASN A 425 10.84 22.15 5.75
CA ASN A 425 12.01 21.62 5.03
C ASN A 425 11.63 20.71 3.85
N ILE A 426 10.45 20.09 3.85
CA ILE A 426 10.05 19.15 2.79
C ILE A 426 9.14 19.84 1.77
N LEU A 427 8.05 20.44 2.24
CA LEU A 427 7.05 21.11 1.42
C LEU A 427 7.68 22.26 0.63
N SER A 428 7.59 22.19 -0.70
CA SER A 428 8.08 23.26 -1.57
C SER A 428 7.24 24.52 -1.39
N LYS A 429 7.89 25.70 -1.48
CA LYS A 429 7.18 27.00 -1.52
C LYS A 429 6.25 27.14 -2.72
N SER A 430 6.51 26.39 -3.79
CA SER A 430 5.69 26.35 -5.00
C SER A 430 4.59 25.28 -4.95
N ALA A 431 4.46 24.54 -3.86
CA ALA A 431 3.44 23.51 -3.74
C ALA A 431 2.06 24.14 -3.56
N ILE A 432 1.06 23.54 -4.20
CA ILE A 432 -0.34 23.99 -4.20
C ILE A 432 -1.21 22.85 -3.65
N GLY A 433 -2.29 23.18 -2.93
CA GLY A 433 -3.29 22.19 -2.49
C GLY A 433 -3.96 21.45 -3.65
N GLU A 434 -4.17 20.15 -3.50
CA GLU A 434 -4.93 19.29 -4.44
C GLU A 434 -6.35 19.82 -4.72
N ASN A 435 -6.94 20.46 -3.70
CA ASN A 435 -8.28 21.04 -3.70
C ASN A 435 -8.36 22.19 -2.69
N ILE A 436 -9.54 22.81 -2.59
CA ILE A 436 -9.76 23.94 -1.68
C ILE A 436 -9.57 23.54 -0.21
N GLU A 437 -9.96 22.34 0.18
CA GLU A 437 -9.78 21.85 1.54
C GLU A 437 -8.30 21.66 1.90
N ALA A 438 -7.48 21.17 0.97
CA ALA A 438 -6.05 21.04 1.15
C ALA A 438 -5.37 22.41 1.27
N GLU A 439 -5.79 23.40 0.49
CA GLU A 439 -5.28 24.76 0.56
C GLU A 439 -5.64 25.44 1.88
N GLU A 440 -6.86 25.25 2.39
CA GLU A 440 -7.25 25.75 3.70
C GLU A 440 -6.44 25.11 4.84
N ILE A 441 -6.24 23.79 4.80
CA ILE A 441 -5.39 23.06 5.77
C ILE A 441 -3.95 23.59 5.75
N LEU A 442 -3.44 24.00 4.58
CA LEU A 442 -2.11 24.57 4.46
C LEU A 442 -1.97 25.84 5.31
N HIS A 443 -3.02 26.67 5.43
CA HIS A 443 -2.97 27.93 6.18
C HIS A 443 -3.56 27.84 7.59
N SER A 444 -4.11 26.68 7.99
CA SER A 444 -4.70 26.46 9.31
C SER A 444 -3.63 26.34 10.42
N SER A 445 -3.62 27.31 11.34
CA SER A 445 -2.76 27.29 12.54
C SER A 445 -3.18 26.20 13.53
N GLU A 446 -4.49 25.93 13.63
CA GLU A 446 -5.03 24.88 14.47
C GLU A 446 -4.55 23.51 14.01
N TYR A 447 -4.64 23.22 12.71
CA TYR A 447 -4.10 21.99 12.14
C TYR A 447 -2.60 21.84 12.41
N TYR A 448 -1.84 22.93 12.26
CA TYR A 448 -0.40 22.93 12.48
C TYR A 448 -0.03 22.56 13.92
N GLU A 449 -0.66 23.19 14.90
CA GLU A 449 -0.40 22.88 16.31
C GLU A 449 -0.91 21.51 16.72
N PHE A 450 -2.06 21.06 16.18
CA PHE A 450 -2.57 19.71 16.42
C PHE A 450 -1.56 18.64 15.97
N MET A 451 -1.08 18.71 14.73
CA MET A 451 -0.14 17.73 14.19
C MET A 451 1.21 17.77 14.94
N LYS A 452 1.71 18.96 15.29
CA LYS A 452 2.92 19.10 16.12
C LYS A 452 2.78 18.47 17.50
N LYS A 453 1.62 18.65 18.14
CA LYS A 453 1.33 18.03 19.43
C LYS A 453 1.31 16.51 19.29
N TYR A 454 0.66 16.00 18.25
CA TYR A 454 0.63 14.58 17.92
C TYR A 454 2.04 13.99 17.76
N ASP A 455 2.91 14.64 16.99
CA ASP A 455 4.30 14.22 16.77
C ASP A 455 5.06 14.05 18.11
N LYS A 456 4.96 15.04 18.99
CA LYS A 456 5.64 15.05 20.30
C LYS A 456 5.14 13.92 21.20
N GLU A 457 3.83 13.76 21.31
CA GLU A 457 3.22 12.72 22.14
C GLU A 457 3.57 11.32 21.63
N LEU A 458 3.49 11.10 20.32
CA LEU A 458 3.86 9.83 19.73
C LEU A 458 5.34 9.52 19.96
N LYS A 459 6.22 10.49 19.73
CA LYS A 459 7.67 10.34 19.95
C LYS A 459 8.00 9.87 21.35
N LEU A 460 7.39 10.48 22.38
CA LEU A 460 7.60 10.09 23.78
C LEU A 460 7.24 8.63 24.06
N LEU A 461 6.24 8.10 23.37
CA LEU A 461 5.79 6.72 23.51
C LEU A 461 6.65 5.76 22.70
N THR A 462 6.93 6.08 21.44
CA THR A 462 7.59 5.16 20.51
C THR A 462 9.11 5.16 20.62
N ASP A 463 9.75 6.22 21.10
CA ASP A 463 11.21 6.23 21.28
C ASP A 463 11.66 5.17 22.27
N LYS A 464 10.93 5.02 23.39
CA LYS A 464 11.21 4.00 24.40
C LYS A 464 11.12 2.59 23.80
N ILE A 465 10.15 2.35 22.93
CA ILE A 465 9.97 1.08 22.23
C ILE A 465 11.14 0.87 21.25
N TRP A 466 11.44 1.88 20.44
CA TRP A 466 12.52 1.81 19.45
C TRP A 466 13.88 1.53 20.07
N GLU A 467 14.26 2.29 21.09
CA GLU A 467 15.55 2.15 21.77
C GLU A 467 15.67 0.80 22.46
N ASN A 468 14.63 0.36 23.19
CA ASN A 468 14.73 -0.86 24.00
C ASN A 468 14.56 -2.13 23.17
N GLU A 469 13.70 -2.13 22.15
CA GLU A 469 13.36 -3.35 21.40
C GLU A 469 14.11 -3.47 20.08
N TYR A 470 14.31 -2.36 19.36
CA TYR A 470 14.95 -2.41 18.04
C TYR A 470 16.46 -2.15 18.11
N LEU A 471 16.92 -1.24 18.96
CA LEU A 471 18.35 -0.91 19.06
C LEU A 471 19.10 -1.76 20.10
N LYS A 472 18.64 -1.82 21.36
CA LYS A 472 19.35 -2.54 22.45
C LYS A 472 19.31 -4.06 22.33
N ASN A 473 18.20 -4.64 21.88
CA ASN A 473 18.07 -6.09 21.73
C ASN A 473 18.67 -6.64 20.42
N GLY A 474 19.27 -5.79 19.58
CA GLY A 474 19.89 -6.16 18.31
C GLY A 474 21.20 -6.96 18.43
N GLU A 475 21.74 -7.13 19.63
CA GLU A 475 23.02 -7.84 19.89
C GLU A 475 22.88 -9.24 20.49
N LYS A 476 21.68 -9.78 20.76
CA LYS A 476 21.58 -11.17 21.23
C LYS A 476 21.26 -12.11 20.07
N PRO A 477 22.22 -12.95 19.62
CA PRO A 477 21.86 -14.12 18.84
C PRO A 477 20.93 -14.95 19.71
N ILE A 478 19.79 -15.33 19.15
CA ILE A 478 18.98 -16.41 19.70
C ILE A 478 19.86 -17.66 19.59
N GLN A 479 20.36 -18.16 20.72
CA GLN A 479 21.06 -19.44 20.83
C GLN A 479 20.10 -20.59 20.56
#